data_AF-A0A1M2W0Z1-F1
#
_entry.id   AF-A0A1M2W0Z1-F1
#
_cell.length_a   1.000
_cell.length_b   1.000
_cell.length_c   1.000
_cell.angle_alpha   90.00
_cell.angle_beta   90.00
_cell.angle_gamma   90.00
#
_symmetry.space_group_name_H-M   'P 1'
#
loop_
_entity.id
_entity.type
_entity.pdbx_description
1 polymer ?
#
loop_
_entity_poly.entity_id
_entity_poly.type
_entity_poly.pdbx_seq_one_letter_code
_entity_poly.pdbx_strand_id
1 'polypeptide(L)'
;QRSSGHRDGRTVVSTPRRPHARTGKFNTVVGFYSATKHALEGFSDSLAQELDPAWNIKVSLVEPGSFKTAAFNDTNMIMVPQHPAYANPALPVSQFRGAFLKGSGQEVDTAADLALADASLAVAKIVEFAKLPDPPLHFPLGKDAIAMMRGKIRALVEEIDKYELWSDGLGN
;
A
#
# COMPACT_ATOMS: atom_id res chain seq x y z
N GLN A 1 -31.91 36.94 1.26
CA GLN A 1 -30.99 36.09 2.06
C GLN A 1 -31.05 34.68 1.49
N ARG A 2 -30.02 34.24 0.75
CA ARG A 2 -29.90 32.85 0.30
C ARG A 2 -29.13 32.10 1.39
N SER A 3 -29.76 31.08 1.97
CA SER A 3 -29.12 30.18 2.93
C SER A 3 -27.98 29.43 2.23
N SER A 4 -26.78 29.52 2.77
CA SER A 4 -25.65 28.69 2.39
C SER A 4 -25.92 27.27 2.90
N GLY A 5 -26.45 26.41 2.01
CA GLY A 5 -26.56 24.99 2.29
C GLY A 5 -25.17 24.40 2.52
N HIS A 6 -24.94 23.90 3.73
CA HIS A 6 -23.81 23.02 4.03
C HIS A 6 -23.96 21.78 3.14
N ARG A 7 -23.09 21.63 2.12
CA ARG A 7 -23.05 20.42 1.31
C ARG A 7 -22.16 19.42 2.04
N ASP A 8 -22.78 18.44 2.70
CA ASP A 8 -22.10 17.26 3.25
C ASP A 8 -21.34 16.56 2.13
N GLY A 9 -20.01 16.71 2.11
CA GLY A 9 -19.13 15.97 1.21
C GLY A 9 -19.07 14.50 1.63
N ARG A 10 -19.12 13.59 0.66
CA ARG A 10 -18.92 12.16 0.91
C ARG A 10 -17.49 11.78 0.54
N THR A 11 -16.72 11.37 1.52
CA THR A 11 -15.37 10.80 1.31
C THR A 11 -15.51 9.31 1.05
N VAL A 12 -15.07 8.85 -0.12
CA VAL A 12 -14.95 7.42 -0.41
C VAL A 12 -13.53 6.99 -0.08
N VAL A 13 -13.41 6.20 0.99
CA VAL A 13 -12.13 5.66 1.44
C VAL A 13 -11.95 4.26 0.89
N SER A 14 -10.93 4.07 0.04
CA SER A 14 -10.49 2.75 -0.41
C SER A 14 -9.14 2.41 0.22
N THR A 15 -8.88 1.13 0.50
CA THR A 15 -7.67 0.69 1.23
C THR A 15 -6.80 -0.24 0.37
N PRO A 16 -5.83 0.29 -0.40
CA PRO A 16 -4.75 -0.50 -0.95
C PRO A 16 -3.67 -0.76 0.10
N ARG A 17 -3.60 -1.99 0.63
CA ARG A 17 -2.52 -2.38 1.55
C ARG A 17 -1.27 -2.78 0.74
N ARG A 18 -0.07 -2.45 1.25
CA ARG A 18 1.21 -2.87 0.65
C ARG A 18 1.98 -3.81 1.60
N PRO A 19 2.55 -4.91 1.09
CA PRO A 19 3.39 -5.81 1.88
C PRO A 19 4.84 -5.30 1.95
N HIS A 20 5.59 -5.82 2.93
CA HIS A 20 6.91 -5.34 3.33
C HIS A 20 8.03 -5.69 2.32
N ALA A 21 9.04 -4.84 2.19
CA ALA A 21 10.37 -5.22 1.70
C ALA A 21 11.42 -4.31 2.39
N ARG A 22 12.43 -4.92 3.01
CA ARG A 22 13.44 -4.22 3.85
C ARG A 22 14.57 -3.54 3.04
N THR A 23 14.44 -3.53 1.72
CA THR A 23 15.34 -2.91 0.76
C THR A 23 14.45 -2.32 -0.33
N GLY A 24 14.83 -1.19 -0.96
CA GLY A 24 14.06 -0.51 -2.02
C GLY A 24 13.83 -1.31 -3.32
N LYS A 25 13.73 -2.64 -3.23
CA LYS A 25 13.38 -3.57 -4.28
C LYS A 25 11.97 -4.06 -4.02
N PHE A 26 11.20 -4.13 -5.10
CA PHE A 26 9.80 -4.55 -5.19
C PHE A 26 9.38 -5.62 -4.17
N ASN A 27 8.10 -5.57 -3.78
CA ASN A 27 7.44 -6.52 -2.89
C ASN A 27 7.60 -7.97 -3.38
N THR A 28 8.71 -8.59 -3.04
CA THR A 28 8.99 -9.98 -3.38
C THR A 28 8.01 -10.88 -2.62
N VAL A 29 7.65 -12.04 -3.17
CA VAL A 29 6.71 -13.04 -2.59
C VAL A 29 5.21 -12.75 -2.82
N VAL A 30 4.84 -11.51 -3.10
CA VAL A 30 3.44 -11.03 -3.07
C VAL A 30 3.08 -10.23 -4.33
N GLY A 31 3.58 -10.70 -5.48
CA GLY A 31 3.43 -10.05 -6.78
C GLY A 31 1.97 -9.90 -7.21
N PHE A 32 1.15 -10.98 -7.14
CA PHE A 32 -0.28 -10.93 -7.49
C PHE A 32 -1.05 -9.93 -6.65
N TYR A 33 -0.79 -9.93 -5.34
CA TYR A 33 -1.36 -8.96 -4.42
C TYR A 33 -0.95 -7.53 -4.77
N SER A 34 0.34 -7.30 -5.02
CA SER A 34 0.85 -5.98 -5.39
C SER A 34 0.25 -5.49 -6.72
N ALA A 35 0.08 -6.36 -7.71
CA ALA A 35 -0.51 -6.02 -8.99
C ALA A 35 -1.96 -5.53 -8.83
N THR A 36 -2.79 -6.28 -8.10
CA THR A 36 -4.18 -5.87 -7.83
C THR A 36 -4.29 -4.58 -7.05
N LYS A 37 -3.37 -4.31 -6.11
CA LYS A 37 -3.38 -3.05 -5.34
C LYS A 37 -2.89 -1.85 -6.15
N HIS A 38 -1.90 -2.02 -7.03
CA HIS A 38 -1.54 -0.95 -7.98
C HIS A 38 -2.68 -0.68 -8.98
N ALA A 39 -3.42 -1.70 -9.42
CA ALA A 39 -4.58 -1.49 -10.27
C ALA A 39 -5.68 -0.67 -9.57
N LEU A 40 -5.90 -0.90 -8.26
CA LEU A 40 -6.82 -0.09 -7.47
C LEU A 40 -6.37 1.36 -7.31
N GLU A 41 -5.06 1.58 -7.10
CA GLU A 41 -4.47 2.93 -7.05
C GLU A 41 -4.68 3.64 -8.38
N GLY A 42 -4.26 3.05 -9.50
CA GLY A 42 -4.42 3.65 -10.83
C GLY A 42 -5.87 3.94 -11.20
N PHE A 43 -6.81 3.04 -10.87
CA PHE A 43 -8.24 3.30 -11.05
C PHE A 43 -8.71 4.52 -10.23
N SER A 44 -8.25 4.63 -8.99
CA SER A 44 -8.65 5.71 -8.09
C SER A 44 -8.04 7.05 -8.48
N ASP A 45 -6.81 7.05 -9.02
CA ASP A 45 -6.15 8.24 -9.56
C ASP A 45 -6.90 8.82 -10.76
N SER A 46 -7.35 7.95 -11.68
CA SER A 46 -8.21 8.35 -12.81
C SER A 46 -9.55 8.88 -12.31
N LEU A 47 -10.24 8.12 -11.44
CA LEU A 47 -11.54 8.52 -10.90
C LEU A 47 -11.47 9.88 -10.20
N ALA A 48 -10.44 10.12 -9.38
CA ALA A 48 -10.28 11.38 -8.67
C ALA A 48 -10.18 12.59 -9.61
N GLN A 49 -9.63 12.42 -10.81
CA GLN A 49 -9.50 13.46 -11.83
C GLN A 49 -10.76 13.63 -12.69
N GLU A 50 -11.57 12.58 -12.83
CA GLU A 50 -12.79 12.57 -13.64
C GLU A 50 -14.03 13.13 -12.92
N LEU A 51 -14.01 13.18 -11.59
CA LEU A 51 -15.13 13.67 -10.79
C LEU A 51 -15.36 15.17 -10.97
N ASP A 52 -16.61 15.57 -11.24
CA ASP A 52 -17.01 16.98 -11.26
C ASP A 52 -16.85 17.58 -9.84
N PRO A 53 -16.05 18.65 -9.68
CA PRO A 53 -15.89 19.32 -8.39
C PRO A 53 -17.21 19.79 -7.77
N ALA A 54 -18.26 20.06 -8.57
CA ALA A 54 -19.58 20.46 -8.09
C ALA A 54 -20.28 19.36 -7.28
N TRP A 55 -19.90 18.10 -7.44
CA TRP A 55 -20.46 16.97 -6.70
C TRP A 55 -19.92 16.88 -5.27
N ASN A 56 -18.80 17.56 -4.98
CA ASN A 56 -18.15 17.55 -3.67
C ASN A 56 -17.86 16.12 -3.16
N ILE A 57 -17.40 15.25 -4.06
CA ILE A 57 -16.95 13.89 -3.76
C ILE A 57 -15.44 13.87 -3.73
N LYS A 58 -14.87 13.26 -2.68
CA LYS A 58 -13.42 13.13 -2.50
C LYS A 58 -13.05 11.65 -2.52
N VAL A 59 -12.02 11.32 -3.29
CA VAL A 59 -11.44 9.97 -3.37
C VAL A 59 -10.17 9.96 -2.55
N SER A 60 -10.04 8.96 -1.66
CA SER A 60 -8.83 8.76 -0.87
C SER A 60 -8.47 7.28 -0.78
N LEU A 61 -7.17 7.02 -0.87
CA LEU A 61 -6.49 5.75 -0.75
C LEU A 61 -5.76 5.71 0.59
N VAL A 62 -6.23 4.87 1.51
CA VAL A 62 -5.51 4.56 2.74
C VAL A 62 -4.52 3.44 2.42
N GLU A 63 -3.24 3.73 2.56
CA GLU A 63 -2.14 2.81 2.27
C GLU A 63 -1.51 2.30 3.57
N PRO A 64 -2.09 1.29 4.23
CA PRO A 64 -1.60 0.83 5.50
C PRO A 64 -0.31 0.01 5.34
N GLY A 65 0.53 0.14 6.35
CA GLY A 65 1.64 -0.78 6.60
C GLY A 65 1.16 -2.06 7.27
N SER A 66 2.06 -2.64 8.05
CA SER A 66 1.90 -3.92 8.71
C SER A 66 1.14 -3.82 10.04
N PHE A 67 -0.14 -4.18 10.02
CA PHE A 67 -1.00 -4.27 11.21
C PHE A 67 -1.45 -5.71 11.52
N LYS A 68 -1.69 -5.97 12.81
CA LYS A 68 -2.22 -7.23 13.36
C LYS A 68 -3.65 -7.43 12.88
N THR A 69 -3.83 -8.35 11.94
CA THR A 69 -5.13 -8.66 11.33
C THR A 69 -5.20 -10.16 11.03
N ALA A 70 -6.40 -10.70 10.88
CA ALA A 70 -6.60 -12.07 10.42
C ALA A 70 -6.15 -12.32 8.97
N ALA A 71 -5.68 -11.29 8.25
CA ALA A 71 -5.30 -11.40 6.83
C ALA A 71 -4.12 -12.35 6.55
N PHE A 72 -3.30 -12.66 7.57
CA PHE A 72 -2.12 -13.52 7.43
C PHE A 72 -2.37 -14.97 7.87
N ASN A 73 -3.62 -15.34 8.18
CA ASN A 73 -3.95 -16.74 8.47
C ASN A 73 -4.12 -17.56 7.18
N ASP A 74 -4.14 -18.88 7.32
CA ASP A 74 -4.21 -19.83 6.21
C ASP A 74 -5.48 -19.74 5.36
N THR A 75 -6.54 -19.12 5.90
CA THR A 75 -7.81 -18.95 5.19
C THR A 75 -7.88 -17.67 4.37
N ASN A 76 -7.18 -16.61 4.78
CA ASN A 76 -7.19 -15.31 4.10
C ASN A 76 -5.95 -15.08 3.23
N MET A 77 -4.91 -15.91 3.37
CA MET A 77 -3.69 -15.85 2.58
C MET A 77 -3.31 -17.23 2.05
N ILE A 78 -3.39 -17.40 0.73
CA ILE A 78 -2.97 -18.64 0.08
C ILE A 78 -1.49 -18.53 -0.27
N MET A 79 -0.67 -19.34 0.39
CA MET A 79 0.76 -19.47 0.09
C MET A 79 1.00 -20.66 -0.83
N VAL A 80 1.26 -20.39 -2.11
CA VAL A 80 1.61 -21.45 -3.08
C VAL A 80 2.97 -22.07 -2.74
N PRO A 81 3.22 -23.38 -2.99
CA PRO A 81 4.52 -24.00 -2.75
C PRO A 81 5.68 -23.28 -3.43
N GLN A 82 6.85 -23.23 -2.78
CA GLN A 82 8.04 -22.62 -3.36
C GLN A 82 8.65 -23.55 -4.38
N HIS A 83 8.88 -23.07 -5.61
CA HIS A 83 9.63 -23.84 -6.59
C HIS A 83 11.12 -23.93 -6.18
N PRO A 84 11.78 -25.10 -6.32
CA PRO A 84 13.17 -25.30 -5.84
C PRO A 84 14.18 -24.30 -6.39
N ALA A 85 14.03 -23.88 -7.66
CA ALA A 85 14.89 -22.86 -8.27
C ALA A 85 14.89 -21.50 -7.52
N TYR A 86 13.88 -21.22 -6.71
CA TYR A 86 13.74 -20.00 -5.92
C TYR A 86 14.06 -20.20 -4.44
N ALA A 87 14.63 -21.34 -4.03
CA ALA A 87 14.83 -21.72 -2.63
C ALA A 87 16.22 -21.36 -2.06
N ASN A 88 17.01 -20.51 -2.74
CA ASN A 88 18.33 -20.12 -2.25
C ASN A 88 18.24 -19.33 -0.92
N PRO A 89 18.68 -19.88 0.23
CA PRO A 89 18.51 -19.26 1.54
C PRO A 89 19.36 -17.99 1.73
N ALA A 90 20.40 -17.79 0.92
CA ALA A 90 21.23 -16.59 0.97
C ALA A 90 20.51 -15.34 0.44
N LEU A 91 19.41 -15.50 -0.31
CA LEU A 91 18.66 -14.37 -0.86
C LEU A 91 17.70 -13.76 0.17
N PRO A 92 17.62 -12.42 0.28
CA PRO A 92 16.67 -11.75 1.15
C PRO A 92 15.21 -12.15 0.91
N VAL A 93 14.84 -12.47 -0.34
CA VAL A 93 13.48 -12.94 -0.68
C VAL A 93 13.14 -14.28 0.00
N SER A 94 14.11 -15.19 0.17
CA SER A 94 13.88 -16.48 0.83
C SER A 94 13.66 -16.30 2.33
N GLN A 95 14.41 -15.40 2.96
CA GLN A 95 14.22 -15.04 4.37
C GLN A 95 12.86 -14.35 4.57
N PHE A 96 12.51 -13.43 3.66
CA PHE A 96 11.24 -12.72 3.69
C PHE A 96 10.05 -13.66 3.52
N ARG A 97 10.13 -14.60 2.57
CA ARG A 97 9.13 -15.66 2.40
C ARG A 97 9.00 -16.55 3.65
N GLY A 98 10.12 -16.89 4.28
CA GLY A 98 10.13 -17.64 5.53
C GLY A 98 9.37 -16.92 6.65
N ALA A 99 9.48 -15.59 6.75
CA ALA A 99 8.71 -14.81 7.72
C ALA A 99 7.19 -14.84 7.47
N PHE A 100 6.75 -14.96 6.21
CA PHE A 100 5.34 -15.18 5.86
C PHE A 100 4.86 -16.59 6.20
N LEU A 101 5.68 -17.62 5.92
CA LEU A 101 5.33 -19.04 6.14
C LEU A 101 5.38 -19.45 7.61
N LYS A 102 6.19 -18.79 8.44
CA LYS A 102 6.14 -18.96 9.90
C LYS A 102 4.78 -18.58 10.50
N GLY A 103 3.92 -17.88 9.76
CA GLY A 103 2.53 -17.61 10.14
C GLY A 103 1.49 -18.63 9.66
N SER A 104 1.89 -19.64 8.89
CA SER A 104 0.96 -20.52 8.15
C SER A 104 0.96 -22.00 8.60
N GLY A 105 1.04 -22.25 9.92
CA GLY A 105 0.91 -23.60 10.48
C GLY A 105 2.11 -24.20 11.22
N GLN A 106 3.10 -23.40 11.62
CA GLN A 106 4.01 -23.76 12.72
C GLN A 106 3.67 -22.87 13.93
N GLU A 107 3.64 -23.45 15.13
CA GLU A 107 3.24 -22.80 16.39
C GLU A 107 4.01 -21.50 16.67
N VAL A 108 3.52 -20.36 16.17
CA VAL A 108 4.02 -19.04 16.56
C VAL A 108 3.00 -17.94 16.30
N ASP A 109 3.02 -16.93 17.18
CA ASP A 109 2.27 -15.69 17.05
C ASP A 109 2.90 -14.79 15.95
N THR A 110 2.36 -14.88 14.73
CA THR A 110 2.77 -14.10 13.54
C THR A 110 2.87 -12.60 13.80
N ALA A 111 2.13 -12.10 14.79
CA ALA A 111 2.13 -10.70 15.18
C ALA A 111 3.40 -10.27 15.92
N ALA A 112 4.04 -11.18 16.65
CA ALA A 112 5.29 -10.93 17.37
C ALA A 112 6.49 -10.93 16.40
N ASP A 113 6.56 -11.90 15.48
CA ASP A 113 7.68 -12.06 14.55
C ASP A 113 7.76 -10.97 13.46
N LEU A 114 6.60 -10.46 13.02
CA LEU A 114 6.51 -9.35 12.06
C LEU A 114 6.44 -7.98 12.75
N ALA A 115 6.46 -7.93 14.09
CA ALA A 115 6.29 -6.72 14.90
C ALA A 115 5.10 -5.86 14.43
N LEU A 116 3.98 -6.52 14.12
CA LEU A 116 2.81 -5.87 13.54
C LEU A 116 2.22 -4.86 14.53
N ALA A 117 1.89 -3.66 14.05
CA ALA A 117 1.21 -2.66 14.87
C ALA A 117 -0.24 -3.06 15.16
N ASP A 118 -0.83 -2.52 16.22
CA ASP A 118 -2.25 -2.77 16.53
C ASP A 118 -3.16 -2.12 15.48
N ALA A 119 -4.03 -2.92 14.86
CA ALA A 119 -5.00 -2.46 13.87
C ALA A 119 -6.04 -1.48 14.46
N SER A 120 -6.33 -1.55 15.77
CA SER A 120 -7.26 -0.61 16.42
C SER A 120 -6.79 0.84 16.30
N LEU A 121 -5.47 1.05 16.38
CA LEU A 121 -4.84 2.37 16.21
C LEU A 121 -4.95 2.85 14.77
N ALA A 122 -4.82 1.95 13.80
CA ALA A 122 -5.03 2.28 12.38
C ALA A 122 -6.48 2.72 12.13
N VAL A 123 -7.45 1.97 12.66
CA VAL A 123 -8.88 2.28 12.52
C VAL A 123 -9.19 3.66 13.11
N ALA A 124 -8.69 3.98 14.30
CA ALA A 124 -8.87 5.29 14.91
C ALA A 124 -8.36 6.42 13.99
N LYS A 125 -7.19 6.23 13.37
CA LYS A 125 -6.62 7.20 12.42
C LYS A 125 -7.39 7.29 11.11
N ILE A 126 -7.97 6.20 10.61
CA ILE A 126 -8.84 6.22 9.44
C ILE A 126 -10.14 7.01 9.73
N VAL A 127 -10.70 6.86 10.92
CA VAL A 127 -11.89 7.63 11.35
C VAL A 127 -11.59 9.12 11.47
N GLU A 128 -10.42 9.49 12.01
CA GLU A 128 -9.96 10.88 12.01
C GLU A 128 -9.75 11.41 10.58
N PHE A 129 -9.09 10.63 9.73
CA PHE A 129 -8.81 10.96 8.34
C PHE A 129 -10.08 11.22 7.52
N ALA A 130 -11.11 10.37 7.68
CA ALA A 130 -12.37 10.50 6.96
C ALA A 130 -13.13 11.81 7.27
N LYS A 131 -12.78 12.49 8.37
CA LYS A 131 -13.38 13.77 8.80
C LYS A 131 -12.60 14.99 8.32
N LEU A 132 -11.47 14.80 7.62
CA LEU A 132 -10.72 15.92 7.06
C LEU A 132 -11.58 16.63 6.00
N PRO A 133 -11.58 17.98 5.98
CA PRO A 133 -12.36 18.74 5.00
C PRO A 133 -11.82 18.59 3.57
N ASP A 134 -10.52 18.36 3.42
CA ASP A 134 -9.87 18.10 2.13
C ASP A 134 -8.81 16.99 2.31
N PRO A 135 -9.25 15.72 2.36
CA PRO A 135 -8.33 14.61 2.56
C PRO A 135 -7.46 14.41 1.30
N PRO A 136 -6.16 14.07 1.47
CA PRO A 136 -5.30 13.76 0.32
C PRO A 136 -5.75 12.48 -0.38
N LEU A 137 -5.37 12.35 -1.65
CA LEU A 137 -5.62 11.15 -2.44
C LEU A 137 -4.84 9.95 -1.89
N HIS A 138 -3.57 10.10 -1.50
CA HIS A 138 -2.76 9.03 -0.91
C HIS A 138 -2.47 9.30 0.55
N PHE A 139 -2.82 8.35 1.42
CA PHE A 139 -2.59 8.42 2.86
C PHE A 139 -1.83 7.19 3.37
N PRO A 140 -0.48 7.23 3.37
CA PRO A 140 0.35 6.20 3.95
C PRO A 140 0.15 6.12 5.48
N LEU A 141 -0.33 4.98 5.96
CA LEU A 141 -0.66 4.77 7.36
C LEU A 141 0.29 3.75 7.99
N GLY A 142 1.32 4.25 8.67
CA GLY A 142 2.36 3.44 9.31
C GLY A 142 3.76 3.94 8.95
N LYS A 143 4.71 3.88 9.90
CA LYS A 143 6.09 4.33 9.65
C LYS A 143 6.79 3.49 8.60
N ASP A 144 6.49 2.20 8.56
CA ASP A 144 6.94 1.26 7.55
C ASP A 144 6.38 1.61 6.16
N ALA A 145 5.08 1.87 6.04
CA ALA A 145 4.46 2.32 4.78
C ALA A 145 5.12 3.60 4.25
N ILE A 146 5.31 4.59 5.13
CA ILE A 146 6.01 5.85 4.80
C ILE A 146 7.45 5.57 4.35
N ALA A 147 8.20 4.75 5.07
CA ALA A 147 9.59 4.43 4.74
C ALA A 147 9.71 3.72 3.38
N MET A 148 8.84 2.75 3.11
CA MET A 148 8.80 2.02 1.84
C MET A 148 8.43 2.94 0.68
N MET A 149 7.38 3.74 0.83
CA MET A 149 6.95 4.67 -0.20
C MET A 149 8.03 5.69 -0.51
N ARG A 150 8.63 6.32 0.51
CA ARG A 150 9.76 7.24 0.32
C ARG A 150 10.95 6.57 -0.34
N GLY A 151 11.26 5.32 0.02
CA GLY A 151 12.32 4.54 -0.61
C GLY A 151 12.06 4.32 -2.09
N LYS A 152 10.85 3.89 -2.45
CA LYS A 152 10.44 3.68 -3.85
C LYS A 152 10.50 4.97 -4.66
N ILE A 153 9.95 6.06 -4.13
CA ILE A 153 9.93 7.36 -4.80
C ILE A 153 11.36 7.84 -5.06
N ARG A 154 12.24 7.77 -4.06
CA ARG A 154 13.66 8.15 -4.25
C ARG A 154 14.34 7.32 -5.34
N ALA A 155 14.20 5.99 -5.29
CA ALA A 155 14.79 5.12 -6.30
C ALA A 155 14.25 5.42 -7.71
N LEU A 156 12.95 5.68 -7.84
CA LEU A 156 12.34 6.01 -9.12
C LEU A 156 12.82 7.38 -9.64
N VAL A 157 12.96 8.38 -8.78
CA VAL A 157 13.54 9.68 -9.15
C VAL A 157 14.99 9.49 -9.61
N GLU A 158 15.81 8.75 -8.87
CA GLU A 158 17.19 8.43 -9.27
C GLU A 158 17.26 7.73 -10.63
N GLU A 159 16.31 6.83 -10.93
CA GLU A 159 16.21 6.15 -12.23
C GLU A 159 15.77 7.10 -13.35
N ILE A 160 14.79 7.98 -13.10
CA ILE A 160 14.34 9.01 -14.04
C ILE A 160 15.52 9.92 -14.37
N ASP A 161 16.17 10.51 -13.37
CA ASP A 161 17.27 11.45 -13.54
C ASP A 161 18.44 10.81 -14.33
N LYS A 162 18.72 9.53 -14.06
CA LYS A 162 19.79 8.79 -14.73
C LYS A 162 19.56 8.62 -16.24
N TYR A 163 18.30 8.48 -16.66
CA TYR A 163 17.95 8.18 -18.05
C TYR A 163 17.13 9.27 -18.72
N GLU A 164 16.95 10.43 -18.08
CA GLU A 164 16.13 11.54 -18.58
C GLU A 164 16.49 11.92 -20.02
N LEU A 165 17.79 12.11 -20.29
CA LEU A 165 18.32 12.49 -21.61
C LEU A 165 18.00 11.49 -22.74
N TRP A 166 17.60 10.26 -22.42
CA TRP A 166 17.18 9.29 -23.44
C TRP A 166 15.85 9.69 -24.09
N SER A 167 15.11 10.60 -23.46
CA SER A 167 13.86 11.14 -23.99
C SER A 167 14.07 12.41 -24.83
N ASP A 168 15.28 12.98 -24.84
CA ASP A 168 15.58 14.20 -25.58
C ASP A 168 15.39 14.02 -27.09
N GLY A 169 14.76 15.01 -27.73
CA GLY A 169 14.57 15.02 -29.18
C GLY A 169 13.49 14.07 -29.70
N LEU A 170 12.78 13.35 -28.83
CA LEU A 170 11.62 12.51 -29.21
C LEU A 170 10.34 13.32 -29.47
N GLY A 171 10.37 14.64 -29.27
CA GLY A 171 9.22 15.53 -29.37
C GLY A 171 8.46 15.66 -28.05
N ASN A 172 7.45 16.54 -28.04
CA ASN A 172 6.36 16.45 -27.05
C ASN A 172 5.36 15.39 -27.51
#